data_AF-A0A5J4U9Y3-F1
#
_entry.id   AF-A0A5J4U9Y3-F1
#
_cell.length_a   1.000
_cell.length_b   1.000
_cell.length_c   1.000
_cell.angle_alpha   90.00
_cell.angle_beta   90.00
_cell.angle_gamma   90.00
#
_symmetry.space_group_name_H-M   'P 1'
#
loop_
_entity.id
_entity.type
_entity.pdbx_description
1 polymer ?
#
loop_
_entity_poly.entity_id
_entity_poly.type
_entity_poly.pdbx_seq_one_letter_code
_entity_poly.pdbx_strand_id
1 'polypeptide(L)'
;MKHLEHCIGKHVNPDVSKCDELKNLPDLVQQLKSEQQLIRLNALDNILKEIGTVQMELCRAEQFSELFDQLSLLIKDISSPEAEKSVSIIELLSTQHLNMVLSEKQITIDIFKEKQLGKLIKEIYQNEKTPALIKESAAYSIFEWETIENAEDPCFKPILDFLQEKLKSEEDRLELHPYNSETEQKRNKYGLTTLESILDAFCVYSYDEEQLQQELYDRGGIQIGIRYINHPSAKVRVSATCLLYLITDQSVGSEFRKNNDCLSIINNSLPIPQLKVVSSIDQQHIPPCIHIPKLHTGLISNSGLCINCDLQPSSDQTKEQFDLNYRIIRNQLCAIRDFIYNDPKAKKNLILQMREKRLKHLRDQEKKEKMQQIDEYDEDNSAGAAYMRVFEDFEEGGLFESAQSQ
;
A
#
# COMPACT_ATOMS: atom_id res chain seq x y z
N MET A 1 -28.10 6.58 -28.66
CA MET A 1 -26.65 6.83 -28.88
C MET A 1 -25.92 6.03 -27.82
N LYS A 2 -24.99 5.17 -28.24
CA LYS A 2 -24.20 4.33 -27.33
C LYS A 2 -23.20 5.23 -26.60
N HIS A 3 -23.40 5.46 -25.31
CA HIS A 3 -22.30 5.91 -24.44
C HIS A 3 -21.39 4.70 -24.23
N LEU A 4 -20.42 4.53 -25.14
CA LEU A 4 -19.26 3.71 -24.85
C LEU A 4 -18.46 4.47 -23.79
N GLU A 5 -18.34 3.91 -22.59
CA GLU A 5 -17.35 4.41 -21.63
C GLU A 5 -15.97 4.37 -22.32
N HIS A 6 -15.36 5.53 -22.45
CA HIS A 6 -14.03 5.66 -23.02
C HIS A 6 -13.04 5.03 -22.05
N CYS A 7 -12.65 3.79 -22.33
CA CYS A 7 -11.58 3.12 -21.60
C CYS A 7 -10.26 3.73 -22.08
N ILE A 8 -9.77 4.74 -21.36
CA ILE A 8 -8.61 5.59 -21.72
C ILE A 8 -7.40 4.74 -22.19
N GLY A 9 -7.18 3.55 -21.62
CA GLY A 9 -6.10 2.63 -22.01
C GLY A 9 -6.31 1.79 -23.28
N LYS A 10 -7.54 1.56 -23.76
CA LYS A 10 -7.81 0.67 -24.92
C LYS A 10 -7.60 1.34 -26.29
N HIS A 11 -7.41 2.65 -26.31
CA HIS A 11 -7.32 3.43 -27.55
C HIS A 11 -6.01 4.20 -27.68
N VAL A 12 -5.02 3.92 -26.83
CA VAL A 12 -3.71 4.56 -26.96
C VAL A 12 -3.04 4.06 -28.25
N ASN A 13 -2.53 4.98 -29.05
CA ASN A 13 -1.95 4.64 -30.36
C ASN A 13 -0.66 3.83 -30.14
N PRO A 14 -0.46 2.66 -30.78
CA PRO A 14 0.80 1.94 -30.69
C PRO A 14 1.95 2.68 -31.41
N ASP A 15 1.62 3.59 -32.33
CA ASP A 15 2.59 4.41 -33.04
C ASP A 15 2.89 5.69 -32.24
N VAL A 16 4.07 5.74 -31.64
CA VAL A 16 4.57 6.86 -30.81
C VAL A 16 4.54 8.19 -31.55
N SER A 17 4.76 8.18 -32.88
CA SER A 17 4.72 9.41 -33.69
C SER A 17 3.34 10.04 -33.80
N LYS A 18 2.30 9.32 -33.36
CA LYS A 18 0.90 9.74 -33.35
C LYS A 18 0.33 9.90 -31.94
N CYS A 19 1.18 9.86 -30.91
CA CYS A 19 0.82 10.22 -29.55
C CYS A 19 0.78 11.74 -29.43
N ASP A 20 -0.33 12.29 -28.95
CA ASP A 20 -0.47 13.72 -28.69
C ASP A 20 0.14 14.11 -27.31
N GLU A 21 0.29 13.12 -26.44
CA GLU A 21 0.96 13.21 -25.15
C GLU A 21 2.44 13.48 -25.34
N LEU A 22 3.01 14.39 -24.55
CA LEU A 22 4.44 14.74 -24.61
C LEU A 22 4.90 15.20 -26.01
N LYS A 23 4.02 15.77 -26.83
CA LYS A 23 4.35 16.17 -28.22
C LYS A 23 5.53 17.14 -28.35
N ASN A 24 5.84 17.93 -27.32
CA ASN A 24 6.97 18.86 -27.36
C ASN A 24 8.26 18.24 -26.81
N LEU A 25 8.17 17.07 -26.16
CA LEU A 25 9.31 16.40 -25.56
C LEU A 25 10.44 16.14 -26.58
N PRO A 26 10.19 15.68 -27.83
CA PRO A 26 11.26 15.49 -28.80
C PRO A 26 12.08 16.77 -29.09
N ASP A 27 11.38 17.90 -29.27
CA ASP A 27 12.04 19.20 -29.53
C ASP A 27 12.82 19.68 -28.29
N LEU A 28 12.28 19.47 -27.09
CA LEU A 28 12.95 19.80 -25.84
C LEU A 28 14.19 18.93 -25.62
N VAL A 29 14.11 17.63 -25.90
CA VAL A 29 15.24 16.70 -25.84
C VAL A 29 16.34 17.10 -26.83
N GLN A 30 15.97 17.56 -28.02
CA GLN A 30 16.95 18.08 -28.98
C GLN A 30 17.64 19.35 -28.48
N GLN A 31 16.94 20.22 -27.73
CA GLN A 31 17.54 21.41 -27.10
C GLN A 31 18.56 21.05 -26.01
N LEU A 32 18.47 19.88 -25.38
CA LEU A 32 19.45 19.40 -24.40
C LEU A 32 20.85 19.18 -25.00
N LYS A 33 20.93 19.00 -26.33
CA LYS A 33 22.20 18.86 -27.07
C LYS A 33 22.84 20.22 -27.42
N SER A 34 22.21 21.34 -27.08
CA SER A 34 22.75 22.68 -27.35
C SER A 34 24.04 22.92 -26.59
N GLU A 35 24.99 23.63 -27.21
CA GLU A 35 26.22 24.08 -26.53
C GLU A 35 25.92 25.15 -25.46
N GLN A 36 24.81 25.87 -25.58
CA GLN A 36 24.44 26.94 -24.65
C GLN A 36 23.73 26.41 -23.41
N GLN A 37 24.33 26.59 -22.24
CA GLN A 37 23.78 26.17 -20.95
C GLN A 37 22.36 26.73 -20.69
N LEU A 38 22.12 28.01 -21.01
CA LEU A 38 20.80 28.63 -20.81
C LEU A 38 19.70 27.90 -21.61
N ILE A 39 19.99 27.46 -22.82
CA ILE A 39 19.04 26.69 -23.65
C ILE A 39 18.75 25.34 -22.99
N ARG A 40 19.80 24.63 -22.54
CA ARG A 40 19.64 23.34 -21.86
C ARG A 40 18.81 23.47 -20.58
N LEU A 41 19.09 24.46 -19.74
CA LEU A 41 18.36 24.68 -18.48
C LEU A 41 16.88 24.99 -18.73
N ASN A 42 16.58 25.87 -19.69
CA ASN A 42 15.20 26.17 -20.07
C ASN A 42 14.46 24.92 -20.60
N ALA A 43 15.14 24.08 -21.38
CA ALA A 43 14.58 22.83 -21.86
C ALA A 43 14.28 21.86 -20.72
N LEU A 44 15.21 21.68 -19.77
CA LEU A 44 14.99 20.83 -18.58
C LEU A 44 13.80 21.31 -17.73
N ASP A 45 13.65 22.61 -17.53
CA ASP A 45 12.50 23.19 -16.80
C ASP A 45 11.17 22.93 -17.52
N ASN A 46 11.15 23.04 -18.86
CA ASN A 46 9.97 22.73 -19.65
C ASN A 46 9.64 21.23 -19.65
N ILE A 47 10.65 20.36 -19.68
CA ILE A 47 10.47 18.91 -19.58
C ILE A 47 9.84 18.53 -18.23
N LEU A 48 10.34 19.10 -17.13
CA LEU A 48 9.74 18.91 -15.80
C LEU A 48 8.26 19.26 -15.78
N LYS A 49 7.90 20.39 -16.39
CA LYS A 49 6.51 20.85 -16.46
C LYS A 49 5.63 19.94 -17.33
N GLU A 50 6.14 19.52 -18.49
CA GLU A 50 5.40 18.67 -19.43
C GLU A 50 5.12 17.29 -18.81
N ILE A 51 6.14 16.65 -18.22
CA ILE A 51 6.00 15.37 -17.51
C ILE A 51 5.11 15.51 -16.28
N GLY A 52 5.22 16.61 -15.53
CA GLY A 52 4.42 16.81 -14.31
C GLY A 52 2.93 17.04 -14.55
N THR A 53 2.50 17.27 -15.79
CA THR A 53 1.11 17.59 -16.14
C THR A 53 0.47 16.64 -17.15
N VAL A 54 1.23 15.72 -17.72
CA VAL A 54 0.72 14.75 -18.71
C VAL A 54 -0.10 13.64 -18.05
N GLN A 55 -1.05 13.10 -18.80
CA GLN A 55 -1.76 11.87 -18.46
C GLN A 55 -0.88 10.66 -18.78
N MET A 56 -0.15 10.16 -17.78
CA MET A 56 0.82 9.07 -17.93
C MET A 56 0.18 7.77 -18.42
N GLU A 57 -1.10 7.54 -18.15
CA GLU A 57 -1.87 6.40 -18.65
C GLU A 57 -1.99 6.36 -20.18
N LEU A 58 -1.72 7.49 -20.85
CA LEU A 58 -1.73 7.64 -22.31
C LEU A 58 -0.32 7.70 -22.93
N CYS A 59 0.73 7.76 -22.11
CA CYS A 59 2.11 7.82 -22.60
C CYS A 59 2.64 6.45 -23.04
N ARG A 60 3.66 6.49 -23.90
CA ARG A 60 4.46 5.32 -24.33
C ARG A 60 5.85 5.36 -23.74
N ALA A 61 6.35 4.20 -23.33
CA ALA A 61 7.67 4.07 -22.75
C ALA A 61 8.77 4.60 -23.67
N GLU A 62 8.64 4.36 -24.98
CA GLU A 62 9.60 4.79 -25.99
C GLU A 62 9.77 6.32 -26.06
N GLN A 63 8.75 7.11 -25.69
CA GLN A 63 8.84 8.58 -25.64
C GLN A 63 9.91 9.09 -24.68
N PHE A 64 10.26 8.29 -23.67
CA PHE A 64 11.25 8.67 -22.65
C PHE A 64 12.68 8.20 -22.99
N SER A 65 12.87 7.36 -24.02
CA SER A 65 14.16 6.71 -24.29
C SER A 65 15.27 7.72 -24.59
N GLU A 66 15.03 8.65 -25.52
CA GLU A 66 16.03 9.68 -25.87
C GLU A 66 16.23 10.69 -24.74
N LEU A 67 15.18 10.98 -23.96
CA LEU A 67 15.30 11.79 -22.76
C LEU A 67 16.29 11.15 -21.78
N PHE A 68 16.14 9.86 -21.50
CA PHE A 68 17.04 9.12 -20.61
C PHE A 68 18.50 9.14 -21.08
N ASP A 69 18.73 9.03 -22.40
CA ASP A 69 20.07 9.21 -22.97
C ASP A 69 20.66 10.59 -22.61
N GLN A 70 19.90 11.67 -22.81
CA GLN A 70 20.39 13.02 -22.52
C GLN A 70 20.59 13.27 -21.02
N LEU A 71 19.68 12.80 -20.16
CA LEU A 71 19.82 12.93 -18.71
C LEU A 71 21.08 12.21 -18.21
N SER A 72 21.41 11.04 -18.76
CA SER A 72 22.61 10.28 -18.40
C SER A 72 23.92 11.05 -18.67
N LEU A 73 23.92 11.94 -19.67
CA LEU A 73 25.08 12.76 -20.02
C LEU A 73 25.18 13.98 -19.10
N LEU A 74 24.06 14.67 -18.87
CA LEU A 74 24.00 15.92 -18.10
C LEU A 74 24.29 15.71 -16.61
N ILE A 75 23.97 14.53 -16.08
CA ILE A 75 24.17 14.20 -14.66
C ILE A 75 25.63 13.99 -14.27
N LYS A 76 26.53 13.72 -15.23
CA LYS A 76 27.93 13.38 -14.93
C LYS A 76 28.69 14.49 -14.20
N ASP A 77 28.34 15.75 -14.45
CA ASP A 77 28.83 16.87 -13.66
C ASP A 77 27.84 17.22 -12.55
N ILE A 78 27.93 16.51 -11.43
CA ILE A 78 27.02 16.63 -10.28
C ILE A 78 26.97 18.04 -9.65
N SER A 79 27.93 18.90 -9.94
CA SER A 79 27.98 20.28 -9.44
C SER A 79 27.27 21.27 -10.38
N SER A 80 26.87 20.81 -11.57
CA SER A 80 26.18 21.65 -12.56
C SER A 80 24.69 21.85 -12.20
N PRO A 81 24.10 23.01 -12.53
CA PRO A 81 22.66 23.20 -12.40
C PRO A 81 21.87 22.26 -13.33
N GLU A 82 22.47 21.81 -14.44
CA GLU A 82 21.87 20.79 -15.30
C GLU A 82 21.70 19.44 -14.57
N ALA A 83 22.68 19.03 -13.76
CA ALA A 83 22.59 17.78 -13.00
C ALA A 83 21.47 17.83 -11.95
N GLU A 84 21.31 18.95 -11.24
CA GLU A 84 20.21 19.13 -10.28
C GLU A 84 18.84 18.97 -10.96
N LYS A 85 18.65 19.62 -12.11
CA LYS A 85 17.41 19.54 -12.89
C LYS A 85 17.19 18.14 -13.47
N SER A 86 18.25 17.49 -13.91
CA SER A 86 18.19 16.14 -14.49
C SER A 86 17.81 15.11 -13.43
N VAL A 87 18.40 15.18 -12.23
CA VAL A 87 18.00 14.35 -11.08
C VAL A 87 16.54 14.62 -10.69
N SER A 88 16.10 15.88 -10.72
CA SER A 88 14.69 16.22 -10.48
C SER A 88 13.73 15.58 -11.50
N ILE A 89 14.12 15.48 -12.78
CA ILE A 89 13.32 14.82 -13.82
C ILE A 89 13.24 13.32 -13.58
N ILE A 90 14.39 12.69 -13.25
CA ILE A 90 14.45 11.27 -12.90
C ILE A 90 13.55 10.97 -11.70
N GLU A 91 13.60 11.82 -10.69
CA GLU A 91 12.81 11.70 -9.48
C GLU A 91 11.30 11.85 -9.77
N LEU A 92 10.93 12.85 -10.58
CA LEU A 92 9.57 13.01 -11.07
C LEU A 92 9.08 11.75 -11.79
N LEU A 93 9.86 11.24 -12.74
CA LEU A 93 9.52 10.04 -13.51
C LEU A 93 9.42 8.78 -12.63
N SER A 94 10.23 8.70 -11.57
CA SER A 94 10.17 7.60 -10.60
C SER A 94 8.79 7.44 -9.96
N THR A 95 8.02 8.52 -9.85
CA THR A 95 6.63 8.46 -9.39
C THR A 95 5.63 8.38 -10.53
N GLN A 96 5.84 9.15 -11.59
CA GLN A 96 4.86 9.27 -12.66
C GLN A 96 4.71 7.98 -13.48
N HIS A 97 5.78 7.21 -13.64
CA HIS A 97 5.70 5.95 -14.38
C HIS A 97 4.76 4.92 -13.71
N LEU A 98 4.45 5.08 -12.41
CA LEU A 98 3.48 4.24 -11.70
C LEU A 98 2.04 4.40 -12.22
N ASN A 99 1.75 5.56 -12.84
CA ASN A 99 0.45 5.88 -13.43
C ASN A 99 0.31 5.41 -14.88
N MET A 100 1.39 4.90 -15.49
CA MET A 100 1.34 4.31 -16.82
C MET A 100 0.56 2.99 -16.82
N VAL A 101 0.07 2.61 -17.99
CA VAL A 101 -0.41 1.25 -18.26
C VAL A 101 0.68 0.24 -17.91
N LEU A 102 0.33 -0.90 -17.29
CA LEU A 102 1.29 -1.85 -16.72
C LEU A 102 2.36 -2.35 -17.73
N SER A 103 1.98 -2.61 -18.98
CA SER A 103 2.94 -3.02 -20.02
C SER A 103 3.94 -1.91 -20.34
N GLU A 104 3.47 -0.69 -20.54
CA GLU A 104 4.31 0.48 -20.80
C GLU A 104 5.19 0.81 -19.59
N LYS A 105 4.63 0.72 -18.37
CA LYS A 105 5.39 0.87 -17.13
C LYS A 105 6.60 -0.08 -17.12
N GLN A 106 6.39 -1.36 -17.43
CA GLN A 106 7.46 -2.35 -17.42
C GLN A 106 8.53 -2.02 -18.48
N ILE A 107 8.11 -1.63 -19.68
CA ILE A 107 9.04 -1.21 -20.75
C ILE A 107 9.85 0.02 -20.30
N THR A 108 9.23 0.99 -19.63
CA THR A 108 9.95 2.16 -19.10
C THR A 108 11.02 1.77 -18.09
N ILE A 109 10.73 0.82 -17.19
CA ILE A 109 11.71 0.28 -16.23
C ILE A 109 12.86 -0.42 -16.98
N ASP A 110 12.55 -1.19 -18.01
CA ASP A 110 13.56 -1.92 -18.79
C ASP A 110 14.47 -0.95 -19.55
N ILE A 111 13.92 0.10 -20.18
CA ILE A 111 14.71 1.18 -20.81
C ILE A 111 15.57 1.87 -19.75
N PHE A 112 15.02 2.23 -18.60
CA PHE A 112 15.77 2.89 -17.52
C PHE A 112 17.00 2.06 -17.08
N LYS A 113 16.84 0.73 -16.99
CA LYS A 113 17.93 -0.21 -16.69
C LYS A 113 18.94 -0.29 -17.84
N GLU A 114 18.48 -0.42 -19.09
CA GLU A 114 19.33 -0.46 -20.28
C GLU A 114 20.23 0.78 -20.38
N LYS A 115 19.68 1.97 -20.08
CA LYS A 115 20.42 3.24 -20.08
C LYS A 115 21.34 3.43 -18.87
N GLN A 116 21.43 2.43 -17.97
CA GLN A 116 22.26 2.45 -16.76
C GLN A 116 21.99 3.64 -15.82
N LEU A 117 20.79 4.23 -15.87
CA LEU A 117 20.45 5.36 -15.00
C LEU A 117 20.45 4.97 -13.53
N GLY A 118 19.99 3.76 -13.20
CA GLY A 118 20.06 3.25 -11.83
C GLY A 118 21.49 3.21 -11.28
N LYS A 119 22.48 2.82 -12.09
CA LYS A 119 23.89 2.85 -11.71
C LYS A 119 24.39 4.28 -11.49
N LEU A 120 24.07 5.20 -12.38
CA LEU A 120 24.46 6.62 -12.26
C LEU A 120 23.89 7.26 -10.99
N ILE A 121 22.63 7.01 -10.66
CA ILE A 121 22.00 7.57 -9.46
C ILE A 121 22.64 7.00 -8.19
N LYS A 122 23.01 5.72 -8.17
CA LYS A 122 23.78 5.12 -7.07
C LYS A 122 25.15 5.78 -6.91
N GLU A 123 25.86 6.03 -8.01
CA GLU A 123 27.15 6.74 -7.99
C GLU A 123 27.00 8.17 -7.45
N ILE A 124 25.94 8.89 -7.84
CA ILE A 124 25.63 10.22 -7.28
C ILE A 124 25.38 10.14 -5.78
N TYR A 125 24.58 9.17 -5.33
CA TYR A 125 24.24 9.02 -3.92
C TYR A 125 25.48 8.70 -3.07
N GLN A 126 26.36 7.83 -3.56
CA GLN A 126 27.59 7.43 -2.86
C GLN A 126 28.65 8.53 -2.85
N ASN A 127 28.60 9.48 -3.78
CA ASN A 127 29.58 10.56 -3.83
C ASN A 127 29.39 11.55 -2.67
N GLU A 128 30.42 11.66 -1.81
CA GLU A 128 30.44 12.55 -0.64
C GLU A 128 30.32 14.04 -1.00
N LYS A 129 30.69 14.43 -2.23
CA LYS A 129 30.60 15.82 -2.70
C LYS A 129 29.21 16.18 -3.23
N THR A 130 28.32 15.21 -3.38
CA THR A 130 26.96 15.45 -3.87
C THR A 130 26.20 16.34 -2.89
N PRO A 131 25.59 17.45 -3.34
CA PRO A 131 24.74 18.28 -2.50
C PRO A 131 23.62 17.47 -1.83
N ALA A 132 23.32 17.79 -0.56
CA ALA A 132 22.37 17.02 0.25
C ALA A 132 20.99 16.85 -0.42
N LEU A 133 20.48 17.89 -1.08
CA LEU A 133 19.20 17.83 -1.81
C LEU A 133 19.25 16.84 -2.99
N ILE A 134 20.33 16.87 -3.77
CA ILE A 134 20.51 15.92 -4.89
C ILE A 134 20.67 14.50 -4.35
N LYS A 135 21.37 14.33 -3.22
CA LYS A 135 21.55 13.04 -2.57
C LYS A 135 20.22 12.47 -2.06
N GLU A 136 19.34 13.33 -1.52
CA GLU A 136 17.99 12.92 -1.13
C GLU A 136 17.13 12.50 -2.33
N SER A 137 17.13 13.28 -3.42
CA SER A 137 16.43 12.92 -4.66
C SER A 137 16.97 11.64 -5.30
N ALA A 138 18.29 11.42 -5.21
CA ALA A 138 18.94 10.20 -5.68
C ALA A 138 18.53 9.00 -4.82
N ALA A 139 18.56 9.13 -3.49
CA ALA A 139 18.05 8.10 -2.58
C ALA A 139 16.59 7.78 -2.89
N TYR A 140 15.78 8.82 -3.14
CA TYR A 140 14.37 8.66 -3.48
C TYR A 140 14.18 7.84 -4.77
N SER A 141 14.91 8.21 -5.80
CA SER A 141 14.87 7.53 -7.09
C SER A 141 15.37 6.08 -7.01
N ILE A 142 16.37 5.77 -6.16
CA ILE A 142 16.91 4.42 -6.03
C ILE A 142 15.85 3.42 -5.59
N PHE A 143 14.96 3.80 -4.67
CA PHE A 143 13.91 2.90 -4.19
C PHE A 143 12.71 2.83 -5.14
N GLU A 144 12.24 3.95 -5.68
CA GLU A 144 11.06 3.95 -6.58
C GLU A 144 11.33 3.22 -7.90
N TRP A 145 12.57 3.31 -8.39
CA TRP A 145 13.01 2.54 -9.55
C TRP A 145 13.45 1.12 -9.20
N GLU A 146 13.36 0.71 -7.92
CA GLU A 146 13.74 -0.61 -7.41
C GLU A 146 15.14 -1.03 -7.90
N THR A 147 16.12 -0.12 -7.78
CA THR A 147 17.44 -0.33 -8.39
C THR A 147 18.38 -1.17 -7.54
N ILE A 148 18.11 -1.35 -6.24
CA ILE A 148 18.89 -2.23 -5.36
C ILE A 148 18.65 -3.68 -5.79
N GLU A 149 19.73 -4.38 -6.17
CA GLU A 149 19.62 -5.73 -6.74
C GLU A 149 19.66 -6.83 -5.67
N ASN A 150 20.35 -6.60 -4.55
CA ASN A 150 20.52 -7.55 -3.45
C ASN A 150 21.07 -6.85 -2.21
N ALA A 151 21.20 -7.60 -1.11
CA ALA A 151 21.65 -7.07 0.19
C ALA A 151 23.12 -6.63 0.23
N GLU A 152 23.94 -7.08 -0.72
CA GLU A 152 25.36 -6.69 -0.86
C GLU A 152 25.53 -5.40 -1.69
N ASP A 153 24.43 -4.83 -2.20
CA ASP A 153 24.48 -3.55 -2.90
C ASP A 153 25.03 -2.46 -1.96
N PRO A 154 26.12 -1.76 -2.34
CA PRO A 154 26.77 -0.80 -1.47
C PRO A 154 25.91 0.45 -1.19
N CYS A 155 24.79 0.66 -1.88
CA CYS A 155 23.82 1.70 -1.54
C CYS A 155 22.77 1.24 -0.54
N PHE A 156 22.52 -0.07 -0.39
CA PHE A 156 21.37 -0.58 0.36
C PHE A 156 21.41 -0.17 1.83
N LYS A 157 22.45 -0.56 2.57
CA LYS A 157 22.57 -0.21 4.01
C LYS A 157 22.63 1.30 4.25
N PRO A 158 23.44 2.09 3.50
CA PRO A 158 23.44 3.54 3.66
C PRO A 158 22.08 4.20 3.41
N ILE A 159 21.28 3.70 2.46
CA ILE A 159 19.93 4.21 2.23
C ILE A 159 19.03 3.90 3.43
N LEU A 160 19.12 2.70 4.00
CA LEU A 160 18.35 2.37 5.20
C LEU A 160 18.77 3.23 6.40
N ASP A 161 20.07 3.51 6.58
CA ASP A 161 20.57 4.45 7.58
C ASP A 161 19.96 5.85 7.38
N PHE A 162 20.00 6.35 6.14
CA PHE A 162 19.42 7.64 5.77
C PHE A 162 17.91 7.70 6.03
N LEU A 163 17.17 6.65 5.69
CA LEU A 163 15.72 6.56 5.94
C LEU A 163 15.41 6.54 7.44
N GLN A 164 16.23 5.89 8.28
CA GLN A 164 16.07 5.91 9.73
C GLN A 164 16.28 7.32 10.30
N GLU A 165 17.30 8.04 9.83
CA GLU A 165 17.54 9.43 10.22
C GLU A 165 16.37 10.35 9.82
N LYS A 166 15.85 10.17 8.60
CA LYS A 166 14.67 10.90 8.11
C LYS A 166 13.42 10.58 8.91
N LEU A 167 13.17 9.31 9.20
CA LEU A 167 12.04 8.88 10.02
C LEU A 167 12.10 9.51 11.41
N LYS A 168 13.26 9.51 12.05
CA LYS A 168 13.44 10.14 13.36
C LYS A 168 13.18 11.65 13.30
N SER A 169 13.72 12.33 12.30
CA SER A 169 13.52 13.78 12.13
C SER A 169 12.05 14.14 11.93
N GLU A 170 11.32 13.28 11.19
CA GLU A 170 9.89 13.44 10.97
C GLU A 170 9.06 13.10 12.21
N GLU A 171 9.46 12.10 12.98
CA GLU A 171 8.89 11.78 14.30
C GLU A 171 9.01 12.99 15.24
N ASP A 172 10.20 13.57 15.35
CA ASP A 172 10.45 14.77 16.17
C ASP A 172 9.58 15.97 15.71
N ARG A 173 9.36 16.13 14.39
CA ARG A 173 8.46 17.16 13.84
C ARG A 173 7.01 16.91 14.24
N LEU A 174 6.54 15.67 14.13
CA LEU A 174 5.15 15.29 14.39
C LEU A 174 4.80 15.37 15.88
N GLU A 175 5.76 15.28 16.79
CA GLU A 175 5.56 15.56 18.22
C GLU A 175 5.16 17.03 18.46
N LEU A 176 5.78 17.97 17.74
CA LEU A 176 5.50 19.41 17.85
C LEU A 176 4.28 19.84 17.02
N HIS A 177 4.10 19.18 15.87
CA HIS A 177 3.06 19.47 14.89
C HIS A 177 2.35 18.17 14.49
N PRO A 178 1.38 17.71 15.30
CA PRO A 178 0.68 16.45 15.04
C PRO A 178 0.06 16.40 13.65
N TYR A 179 0.04 15.19 13.08
CA TYR A 179 -0.51 14.94 11.75
C TYR A 179 -1.93 15.51 11.61
N ASN A 180 -2.14 16.27 10.55
CA ASN A 180 -3.45 16.77 10.18
C ASN A 180 -3.61 16.75 8.67
N SER A 181 -4.56 15.94 8.17
CA SER A 181 -4.80 15.75 6.73
C SER A 181 -5.09 17.02 5.95
N GLU A 182 -5.58 18.08 6.59
CA GLU A 182 -5.90 19.36 5.94
C GLU A 182 -4.69 20.28 5.79
N THR A 183 -3.75 20.20 6.74
CA THR A 183 -2.57 21.07 6.81
C THR A 183 -1.28 20.35 6.46
N GLU A 184 -1.32 19.03 6.30
CA GLU A 184 -0.16 18.24 5.90
C GLU A 184 0.38 18.80 4.59
N GLN A 185 1.70 18.93 4.52
CA GLN A 185 2.35 19.32 3.28
C GLN A 185 2.01 18.26 2.24
N LYS A 186 1.10 18.61 1.32
CA LYS A 186 0.93 17.83 0.10
C LYS A 186 2.28 17.76 -0.56
N ARG A 187 2.60 16.58 -1.10
CA ARG A 187 3.84 16.30 -1.83
C ARG A 187 3.92 17.19 -3.07
N ASN A 188 4.29 18.45 -2.87
CA ASN A 188 4.36 19.47 -3.91
C ASN A 188 5.76 19.51 -4.53
N LYS A 189 6.72 18.84 -3.89
CA LYS A 189 8.08 18.65 -4.36
C LYS A 189 8.48 17.20 -4.04
N TYR A 190 9.02 16.50 -5.03
CA TYR A 190 9.49 15.13 -4.91
C TYR A 190 10.54 15.04 -3.77
N GLY A 191 10.55 13.95 -2.98
CA GLY A 191 11.55 13.71 -1.93
C GLY A 191 11.08 12.88 -0.73
N LEU A 192 11.98 12.71 0.25
CA LEU A 192 11.79 11.98 1.51
C LEU A 192 11.44 12.94 2.66
N THR A 193 10.34 13.67 2.47
CA THR A 193 9.94 14.79 3.35
C THR A 193 8.71 14.53 4.21
N THR A 194 7.94 13.48 3.91
CA THR A 194 6.73 13.14 4.68
C THR A 194 6.85 11.74 5.23
N LEU A 195 6.17 11.48 6.35
CA LEU A 195 6.07 10.14 6.92
C LEU A 195 5.61 9.09 5.89
N GLU A 196 4.70 9.48 4.99
CA GLU A 196 4.24 8.62 3.89
C GLU A 196 5.39 8.20 2.98
N SER A 197 6.16 9.14 2.42
CA SER A 197 7.22 8.79 1.47
C SER A 197 8.38 8.05 2.12
N ILE A 198 8.67 8.34 3.39
CA ILE A 198 9.70 7.65 4.17
C ILE A 198 9.31 6.18 4.41
N LEU A 199 8.08 5.92 4.84
CA LEU A 199 7.63 4.56 5.11
C LEU A 199 7.40 3.75 3.84
N ASP A 200 6.98 4.39 2.76
CA ASP A 200 6.85 3.73 1.46
C ASP A 200 8.21 3.23 0.97
N ALA A 201 9.25 4.07 1.08
CA ALA A 201 10.64 3.70 0.75
C ALA A 201 11.15 2.50 1.55
N PHE A 202 10.86 2.44 2.86
CA PHE A 202 11.22 1.29 3.69
C PHE A 202 10.53 0.00 3.21
N CYS A 203 9.26 0.10 2.81
CA CYS A 203 8.45 -1.09 2.58
C CYS A 203 8.69 -1.75 1.22
N VAL A 204 9.34 -1.08 0.27
CA VAL A 204 9.75 -1.67 -1.02
C VAL A 204 10.46 -3.01 -0.79
N TYR A 205 11.42 -3.05 0.14
CA TYR A 205 12.25 -4.23 0.40
C TYR A 205 11.61 -5.28 1.33
N SER A 206 10.36 -5.05 1.78
CA SER A 206 9.66 -5.98 2.69
C SER A 206 9.14 -7.24 1.99
N TYR A 207 9.14 -7.26 0.66
CA TYR A 207 8.67 -8.37 -0.18
C TYR A 207 9.78 -9.03 -1.00
N ASP A 208 11.02 -8.59 -0.85
CA ASP A 208 12.16 -9.05 -1.65
C ASP A 208 12.82 -10.31 -1.07
N GLU A 209 14.05 -10.60 -1.49
CA GLU A 209 14.85 -11.72 -1.02
C GLU A 209 15.08 -11.68 0.50
N GLU A 210 15.21 -12.86 1.10
CA GLU A 210 15.34 -13.06 2.56
C GLU A 210 16.42 -12.17 3.20
N GLN A 211 17.53 -11.93 2.51
CA GLN A 211 18.63 -11.11 3.02
C GLN A 211 18.26 -9.63 3.14
N LEU A 212 17.50 -9.10 2.17
CA LEU A 212 16.99 -7.72 2.21
C LEU A 212 15.95 -7.57 3.34
N GLN A 213 15.07 -8.57 3.48
CA GLN A 213 14.11 -8.63 4.57
C GLN A 213 14.79 -8.73 5.94
N GLN A 214 15.86 -9.50 6.06
CA GLN A 214 16.62 -9.66 7.31
C GLN A 214 17.25 -8.33 7.75
N GLU A 215 17.86 -7.58 6.82
CA GLU A 215 18.42 -6.26 7.15
C GLU A 215 17.32 -5.28 7.60
N LEU A 216 16.15 -5.29 6.96
CA LEU A 216 15.00 -4.51 7.44
C LEU A 216 14.55 -4.94 8.85
N TYR A 217 14.53 -6.23 9.12
CA TYR A 217 14.18 -6.77 10.44
C TYR A 217 15.17 -6.32 11.52
N ASP A 218 16.47 -6.45 11.26
CA ASP A 218 17.55 -6.07 12.18
C ASP A 218 17.49 -4.57 12.51
N ARG A 219 16.97 -3.77 11.58
CA ARG A 219 16.73 -2.33 11.71
C ARG A 219 15.40 -1.94 12.34
N GLY A 220 14.66 -2.91 12.85
CA GLY A 220 13.40 -2.70 13.55
C GLY A 220 12.19 -2.50 12.63
N GLY A 221 12.22 -3.01 11.40
CA GLY A 221 11.15 -2.83 10.41
C GLY A 221 9.77 -3.25 10.93
N ILE A 222 9.70 -4.37 11.68
CA ILE A 222 8.45 -4.81 12.32
C ILE A 222 7.94 -3.77 13.33
N GLN A 223 8.83 -3.25 14.18
CA GLN A 223 8.49 -2.27 15.21
C GLN A 223 8.02 -0.95 14.57
N ILE A 224 8.66 -0.52 13.48
CA ILE A 224 8.20 0.61 12.67
C ILE A 224 6.76 0.34 12.17
N GLY A 225 6.51 -0.83 11.59
CA GLY A 225 5.17 -1.24 11.15
C GLY A 225 4.13 -1.18 12.28
N ILE A 226 4.45 -1.69 13.47
CA ILE A 226 3.55 -1.67 14.64
C ILE A 226 3.21 -0.23 15.06
N ARG A 227 4.21 0.67 15.09
CA ARG A 227 4.00 2.08 15.49
C ARG A 227 2.96 2.79 14.60
N TYR A 228 2.95 2.48 13.30
CA TYR A 228 2.17 3.23 12.31
C TYR A 228 0.92 2.52 11.79
N ILE A 229 0.64 1.30 12.23
CA ILE A 229 -0.48 0.51 11.70
C ILE A 229 -1.86 1.12 11.95
N ASN A 230 -1.99 1.96 12.99
CA ASN A 230 -3.22 2.67 13.35
C ASN A 230 -3.20 4.16 12.96
N HIS A 231 -2.26 4.57 12.10
CA HIS A 231 -2.13 5.97 11.71
C HIS A 231 -3.38 6.48 10.93
N PRO A 232 -3.78 7.76 11.08
CA PRO A 232 -4.97 8.28 10.37
C PRO A 232 -4.87 8.23 8.84
N SER A 233 -3.67 8.41 8.27
CA SER A 233 -3.44 8.28 6.83
C SER A 233 -3.53 6.81 6.38
N ALA A 234 -4.41 6.52 5.42
CA ALA A 234 -4.52 5.19 4.83
C ALA A 234 -3.23 4.76 4.11
N LYS A 235 -2.50 5.69 3.49
CA LYS A 235 -1.23 5.38 2.80
C LYS A 235 -0.15 4.95 3.79
N VAL A 236 0.02 5.69 4.88
CA VAL A 236 0.94 5.32 5.99
C VAL A 236 0.59 3.93 6.53
N ARG A 237 -0.70 3.64 6.73
CA ARG A 237 -1.13 2.30 7.17
C ARG A 237 -0.83 1.21 6.14
N VAL A 238 -0.96 1.48 4.83
CA VAL A 238 -0.56 0.52 3.79
C VAL A 238 0.92 0.19 3.94
N SER A 239 1.81 1.18 3.98
CA SER A 239 3.26 0.94 4.12
C SER A 239 3.58 0.22 5.44
N ALA A 240 2.89 0.58 6.53
CA ALA A 240 3.01 -0.12 7.81
C ALA A 240 2.59 -1.61 7.72
N THR A 241 1.49 -1.94 7.01
CA THR A 241 1.09 -3.35 6.80
C THR A 241 2.12 -4.13 6.00
N CYS A 242 2.82 -3.49 5.06
CA CYS A 242 3.89 -4.11 4.29
C CYS A 242 5.08 -4.45 5.20
N LEU A 243 5.51 -3.53 6.06
CA LEU A 243 6.57 -3.80 7.04
C LEU A 243 6.20 -4.89 8.06
N LEU A 244 4.94 -4.92 8.51
CA LEU A 244 4.45 -6.01 9.37
C LEU A 244 4.49 -7.37 8.69
N TYR A 245 4.49 -7.44 7.36
CA TYR A 245 4.53 -8.70 6.63
C TYR A 245 5.81 -9.49 6.89
N LEU A 246 6.90 -8.82 7.31
CA LEU A 246 8.14 -9.47 7.79
C LEU A 246 7.87 -10.47 8.94
N ILE A 247 6.83 -10.25 9.75
CA ILE A 247 6.42 -11.20 10.80
C ILE A 247 6.06 -12.56 10.21
N THR A 248 5.61 -12.61 8.96
CA THR A 248 5.10 -13.85 8.35
C THR A 248 6.18 -14.69 7.69
N ASP A 249 7.34 -14.12 7.38
CA ASP A 249 8.45 -14.87 6.79
C ASP A 249 8.94 -15.97 7.74
N GLN A 250 9.16 -17.18 7.22
CA GLN A 250 9.47 -18.34 8.07
C GLN A 250 10.77 -18.15 8.87
N SER A 251 11.78 -17.53 8.27
CA SER A 251 13.11 -17.30 8.81
C SER A 251 13.17 -15.99 9.59
N VAL A 252 12.98 -14.87 8.89
CA VAL A 252 13.19 -13.50 9.39
C VAL A 252 12.28 -13.20 10.58
N GLY A 253 10.99 -13.48 10.46
CA GLY A 253 10.02 -13.19 11.51
C GLY A 253 10.03 -14.18 12.69
N SER A 254 10.82 -15.26 12.63
CA SER A 254 10.72 -16.41 13.55
C SER A 254 10.92 -16.04 15.00
N GLU A 255 11.94 -15.24 15.30
CA GLU A 255 12.23 -14.80 16.66
C GLU A 255 11.14 -13.88 17.20
N PHE A 256 10.64 -12.96 16.36
CA PHE A 256 9.55 -12.07 16.76
C PHE A 256 8.27 -12.84 17.12
N ARG A 257 7.89 -13.84 16.30
CA ARG A 257 6.72 -14.69 16.54
C ARG A 257 6.80 -15.48 17.85
N LYS A 258 7.99 -15.95 18.23
CA LYS A 258 8.18 -16.70 19.48
C LYS A 258 7.91 -15.86 20.72
N ASN A 259 8.14 -14.55 20.63
CA ASN A 259 8.14 -13.63 21.77
C ASN A 259 6.88 -12.74 21.84
N ASN A 260 6.01 -12.77 20.83
CA ASN A 260 4.87 -11.84 20.74
C ASN A 260 3.57 -12.53 20.30
N ASP A 261 2.44 -12.00 20.75
CA ASP A 261 1.12 -12.40 20.24
C ASP A 261 0.81 -11.67 18.92
N CYS A 262 1.40 -12.16 17.84
CA CYS A 262 1.27 -11.57 16.51
C CYS A 262 -0.17 -11.56 15.99
N LEU A 263 -1.01 -12.53 16.37
CA LEU A 263 -2.41 -12.53 15.97
C LEU A 263 -3.16 -11.36 16.59
N SER A 264 -2.92 -11.08 17.88
CA SER A 264 -3.50 -9.91 18.53
C SER A 264 -3.01 -8.61 17.90
N ILE A 265 -1.73 -8.50 17.54
CA ILE A 265 -1.18 -7.32 16.85
C ILE A 265 -1.88 -7.08 15.50
N ILE A 266 -1.99 -8.13 14.67
CA ILE A 266 -2.64 -8.02 13.35
C ILE A 266 -4.15 -7.78 13.49
N ASN A 267 -4.81 -8.45 14.44
CA ASN A 267 -6.25 -8.32 14.63
C ASN A 267 -6.65 -6.94 15.17
N ASN A 268 -5.87 -6.38 16.09
CA ASN A 268 -6.13 -5.05 16.66
C ASN A 268 -5.91 -3.91 15.66
N SER A 269 -5.27 -4.19 14.54
CA SER A 269 -5.01 -3.21 13.48
C SER A 269 -5.94 -3.30 12.30
N LEU A 270 -6.86 -4.28 12.27
CA LEU A 270 -7.92 -4.32 11.27
C LEU A 270 -8.87 -3.14 11.50
N PRO A 271 -9.15 -2.32 10.47
CA PRO A 271 -10.13 -1.26 10.61
C PRO A 271 -11.49 -1.88 10.94
N ILE A 272 -12.16 -1.37 11.98
CA ILE A 272 -13.51 -1.81 12.34
C ILE A 272 -14.41 -1.53 11.13
N PRO A 273 -15.12 -2.54 10.59
CA PRO A 273 -16.05 -2.32 9.50
C PRO A 273 -17.11 -1.30 9.92
N GLN A 274 -17.10 -0.13 9.28
CA GLN A 274 -18.14 0.86 9.48
C GLN A 274 -19.28 0.58 8.51
N LEU A 275 -20.46 0.27 9.04
CA LEU A 275 -21.67 0.22 8.25
C LEU A 275 -22.04 1.66 7.86
N LYS A 276 -21.75 2.04 6.61
CA LYS A 276 -22.20 3.32 6.05
C LYS A 276 -23.47 3.09 5.25
N VAL A 277 -24.56 3.73 5.65
CA VAL A 277 -25.77 3.83 4.84
C VAL A 277 -25.52 4.90 3.80
N VAL A 278 -25.28 4.48 2.56
CA VAL A 278 -25.09 5.40 1.42
C VAL A 278 -26.45 5.96 1.05
N SER A 279 -26.61 7.29 1.12
CA SER A 279 -27.85 7.92 0.69
C SER A 279 -27.98 7.82 -0.84
N SER A 280 -29.20 7.76 -1.36
CA SER A 280 -29.47 7.65 -2.80
C SER A 280 -28.94 8.83 -3.63
N ILE A 281 -28.67 9.98 -2.98
CA ILE A 281 -28.08 11.17 -3.59
C ILE A 281 -26.57 10.97 -3.75
N ASP A 282 -25.90 10.35 -2.76
CA ASP A 282 -24.46 10.07 -2.81
C ASP A 282 -24.11 8.96 -3.82
N GLN A 283 -25.05 8.07 -4.15
CA GLN A 283 -24.88 7.04 -5.19
C GLN A 283 -24.60 7.61 -6.58
N GLN A 284 -25.04 8.84 -6.87
CA GLN A 284 -24.82 9.48 -8.17
C GLN A 284 -23.38 9.99 -8.36
N HIS A 285 -22.60 10.06 -7.27
CA HIS A 285 -21.23 10.58 -7.26
C HIS A 285 -20.17 9.52 -6.96
N ILE A 286 -20.58 8.27 -6.74
CA ILE A 286 -19.65 7.14 -6.56
C ILE A 286 -19.23 6.65 -7.94
N PRO A 287 -17.94 6.70 -8.30
CA PRO A 287 -17.45 6.17 -9.57
C PRO A 287 -17.80 4.68 -9.74
N PRO A 288 -18.16 4.21 -10.95
CA PRO A 288 -18.52 2.82 -11.23
C PRO A 288 -17.48 1.80 -10.74
N CYS A 289 -16.20 2.18 -10.67
CA CYS A 289 -15.10 1.33 -10.23
C CYS A 289 -15.06 1.03 -8.71
N ILE A 290 -15.81 1.77 -7.88
CA ILE A 290 -15.90 1.56 -6.42
C ILE A 290 -17.07 0.63 -6.06
N HIS A 291 -17.95 0.32 -7.03
CA HIS A 291 -18.97 -0.69 -6.83
C HIS A 291 -18.32 -2.06 -6.64
N ILE A 292 -18.50 -2.65 -5.46
CA ILE A 292 -18.08 -4.01 -5.16
C ILE A 292 -18.67 -4.94 -6.24
N PRO A 293 -17.85 -5.68 -7.00
CA PRO A 293 -18.26 -6.41 -8.22
C PRO A 293 -19.31 -7.53 -8.08
N LYS A 294 -20.07 -7.62 -6.98
CA LYS A 294 -20.95 -8.76 -6.69
C LYS A 294 -22.30 -8.43 -6.05
N LEU A 295 -22.67 -7.16 -5.88
CA LEU A 295 -24.06 -6.81 -5.55
C LEU A 295 -24.84 -6.60 -6.85
N HIS A 296 -25.34 -7.71 -7.40
CA HIS A 296 -26.22 -7.72 -8.57
C HIS A 296 -27.58 -7.14 -8.19
N THR A 297 -27.99 -6.04 -8.84
CA THR A 297 -29.25 -5.34 -8.57
C THR A 297 -30.37 -5.63 -9.59
N GLY A 298 -30.18 -6.62 -10.47
CA GLY A 298 -31.26 -7.14 -11.32
C GLY A 298 -30.96 -7.13 -12.82
N LEU A 299 -31.92 -7.65 -13.59
CA LEU A 299 -31.93 -7.66 -15.06
C LEU A 299 -32.82 -6.52 -15.56
N ILE A 300 -32.42 -5.83 -16.62
CA ILE A 300 -33.30 -4.87 -17.28
C ILE A 300 -34.34 -5.66 -18.08
N SER A 301 -35.59 -5.61 -17.63
CA SER A 301 -36.72 -6.22 -18.34
C SER A 301 -36.80 -5.70 -19.78
N ASN A 302 -36.90 -6.64 -20.73
CA ASN A 302 -36.97 -6.50 -22.20
C ASN A 302 -35.64 -6.47 -22.97
N SER A 303 -34.48 -6.36 -22.32
CA SER A 303 -33.18 -6.48 -23.01
C SER A 303 -32.45 -7.79 -22.72
N GLY A 304 -32.81 -8.48 -21.63
CA GLY A 304 -32.11 -9.70 -21.19
C GLY A 304 -30.67 -9.46 -20.70
N LEU A 305 -30.24 -8.21 -20.57
CA LEU A 305 -28.90 -7.84 -20.14
C LEU A 305 -28.81 -7.76 -18.61
N CYS A 306 -27.71 -8.31 -18.09
CA CYS A 306 -27.27 -8.08 -16.71
C CYS A 306 -26.79 -6.63 -16.58
N ILE A 307 -27.29 -5.90 -15.57
CA ILE A 307 -26.84 -4.53 -15.27
C ILE A 307 -25.32 -4.47 -15.05
N ASN A 308 -24.66 -5.60 -14.76
CA ASN A 308 -23.23 -5.69 -14.48
C ASN A 308 -22.37 -6.26 -15.62
N CYS A 309 -22.86 -6.34 -16.87
CA CYS A 309 -22.11 -6.94 -17.97
C CYS A 309 -21.22 -5.98 -18.80
N ASP A 310 -21.05 -4.71 -18.42
CA ASP A 310 -20.11 -3.79 -19.09
C ASP A 310 -18.85 -3.43 -18.27
N LEU A 311 -18.62 -4.08 -17.12
CA LEU A 311 -17.43 -3.83 -16.32
C LEU A 311 -16.54 -5.08 -16.29
N GLN A 312 -15.84 -5.33 -17.40
CA GLN A 312 -14.51 -5.89 -17.22
C GLN A 312 -13.68 -4.85 -16.46
N PRO A 313 -12.85 -5.22 -15.48
CA PRO A 313 -11.75 -4.36 -15.08
C PRO A 313 -11.08 -3.89 -16.37
N SER A 314 -10.60 -2.63 -16.41
CA SER A 314 -9.72 -2.20 -17.51
C SER A 314 -8.75 -3.35 -17.80
N SER A 315 -8.68 -3.77 -19.07
CA SER A 315 -7.75 -4.84 -19.48
C SER A 315 -6.31 -4.50 -19.10
N ASP A 316 -6.06 -3.22 -18.82
CA ASP A 316 -4.82 -2.64 -18.36
C ASP A 316 -5.08 -1.84 -17.07
N GLN A 317 -4.91 -2.48 -15.92
CA GLN A 317 -5.05 -1.84 -14.61
C GLN A 317 -3.82 -0.97 -14.31
N THR A 318 -4.02 0.27 -13.89
CA THR A 318 -2.97 1.04 -13.20
C THR A 318 -2.88 0.56 -11.75
N LYS A 319 -1.68 0.51 -11.16
CA LYS A 319 -1.48 -0.01 -9.78
C LYS A 319 -2.29 0.76 -8.72
N GLU A 320 -2.73 1.99 -9.01
CA GLU A 320 -3.35 2.91 -8.05
C GLU A 320 -4.88 2.84 -7.94
N GLN A 321 -5.58 2.03 -8.74
CA GLN A 321 -7.06 2.00 -8.72
C GLN A 321 -7.72 1.33 -7.50
N PHE A 322 -6.94 0.77 -6.57
CA PHE A 322 -7.51 0.11 -5.38
C PHE A 322 -7.73 1.10 -4.23
N ASP A 323 -8.93 1.09 -3.64
CA ASP A 323 -9.19 1.73 -2.34
C ASP A 323 -8.12 1.30 -1.32
N LEU A 324 -7.37 2.26 -0.80
CA LEU A 324 -6.27 2.01 0.14
C LEU A 324 -6.74 1.28 1.39
N ASN A 325 -7.98 1.50 1.85
CA ASN A 325 -8.54 0.77 2.98
C ASN A 325 -8.77 -0.70 2.63
N TYR A 326 -9.22 -0.98 1.41
CA TYR A 326 -9.30 -2.35 0.92
C TYR A 326 -7.92 -3.01 0.84
N ARG A 327 -6.89 -2.27 0.39
CA ARG A 327 -5.51 -2.74 0.35
C ARG A 327 -4.98 -3.11 1.74
N ILE A 328 -5.28 -2.31 2.77
CA ILE A 328 -4.93 -2.60 4.17
C ILE A 328 -5.56 -3.94 4.61
N ILE A 329 -6.87 -4.10 4.41
CA ILE A 329 -7.60 -5.32 4.79
C ILE A 329 -7.01 -6.54 4.07
N ARG A 330 -6.78 -6.44 2.76
CA ARG A 330 -6.17 -7.50 1.95
C ARG A 330 -4.79 -7.89 2.50
N ASN A 331 -3.92 -6.91 2.75
CA ASN A 331 -2.57 -7.16 3.26
C ASN A 331 -2.61 -7.88 4.62
N GLN A 332 -3.48 -7.45 5.53
CA GLN A 332 -3.63 -8.10 6.85
C GLN A 332 -4.22 -9.51 6.76
N LEU A 333 -5.19 -9.75 5.86
CA LEU A 333 -5.73 -11.10 5.64
C LEU A 333 -4.67 -12.05 5.07
N CYS A 334 -3.85 -11.58 4.12
CA CYS A 334 -2.69 -12.34 3.64
C CYS A 334 -1.73 -12.63 4.80
N ALA A 335 -1.43 -11.61 5.63
CA ALA A 335 -0.52 -11.79 6.76
C ALA A 335 -1.05 -12.84 7.76
N ILE A 336 -2.34 -12.84 8.08
CA ILE A 336 -2.97 -13.87 8.93
C ILE A 336 -2.85 -15.26 8.30
N ARG A 337 -3.14 -15.38 7.00
CA ARG A 337 -3.03 -16.66 6.27
C ARG A 337 -1.61 -17.21 6.36
N ASP A 338 -0.62 -16.38 6.07
CA ASP A 338 0.78 -16.78 5.98
C ASP A 338 1.36 -17.06 7.37
N PHE A 339 0.95 -16.28 8.36
CA PHE A 339 1.24 -16.55 9.77
C PHE A 339 0.69 -17.92 10.23
N ILE A 340 -0.58 -18.25 9.89
CA ILE A 340 -1.17 -19.57 10.22
C ILE A 340 -0.43 -20.71 9.49
N TYR A 341 0.07 -20.45 8.28
CA TYR A 341 0.83 -21.44 7.52
C TYR A 341 2.20 -21.69 8.14
N ASN A 342 2.92 -20.62 8.51
CA ASN A 342 4.30 -20.67 8.99
C ASN A 342 4.46 -20.91 10.49
N ASP A 343 3.39 -20.77 11.30
CA ASP A 343 3.39 -21.09 12.74
C ASP A 343 2.39 -22.20 13.09
N PRO A 344 2.84 -23.47 13.15
CA PRO A 344 2.01 -24.61 13.53
C PRO A 344 1.39 -24.49 14.93
N LYS A 345 2.06 -23.81 15.87
CA LYS A 345 1.56 -23.61 17.23
C LYS A 345 0.41 -22.61 17.21
N ALA A 346 0.57 -21.50 16.50
CA ALA A 346 -0.51 -20.54 16.32
C ALA A 346 -1.71 -21.13 15.59
N LYS A 347 -1.49 -21.94 14.54
CA LYS A 347 -2.55 -22.70 13.86
C LYS A 347 -3.33 -23.57 14.85
N LYS A 348 -2.63 -24.30 15.72
CA LYS A 348 -3.27 -25.14 16.74
C LYS A 348 -4.07 -24.30 17.74
N ASN A 349 -3.52 -23.19 18.22
CA ASN A 349 -4.21 -22.28 19.14
C ASN A 349 -5.47 -21.67 18.52
N LEU A 350 -5.39 -21.24 17.26
CA LEU A 350 -6.53 -20.66 16.55
C LEU A 350 -7.65 -21.69 16.34
N ILE A 351 -7.30 -22.93 15.97
CA ILE A 351 -8.27 -24.04 15.87
C ILE A 351 -8.96 -24.29 17.22
N LEU A 352 -8.21 -24.27 18.34
CA LEU A 352 -8.77 -24.45 19.68
C LEU A 352 -9.74 -23.31 20.03
N GLN A 353 -9.34 -22.05 19.83
CA GLN A 353 -10.19 -20.88 20.08
C GLN A 353 -11.46 -20.89 19.21
N MET A 354 -11.36 -21.28 17.93
CA MET A 354 -12.53 -21.41 17.06
C MET A 354 -13.48 -22.52 17.53
N ARG A 355 -12.96 -23.66 18.00
CA ARG A 355 -13.76 -24.73 18.59
C ARG A 355 -14.46 -24.25 19.87
N GLU A 356 -13.75 -23.56 20.74
CA GLU A 356 -14.33 -23.00 21.97
C GLU A 356 -15.42 -21.97 21.68
N LYS A 357 -15.20 -21.05 20.74
CA LYS A 357 -16.22 -20.08 20.30
C LYS A 357 -17.45 -20.78 19.71
N ARG A 358 -17.27 -21.81 18.88
CA ARG A 358 -18.37 -22.59 18.31
C ARG A 358 -19.16 -23.32 19.40
N LEU A 359 -18.47 -23.97 20.34
CA LEU A 359 -19.09 -24.63 21.49
C LEU A 359 -19.83 -23.64 22.38
N LYS A 360 -19.27 -22.45 22.61
CA LYS A 360 -19.96 -21.38 23.34
C LYS A 360 -21.23 -20.94 22.61
N HIS A 361 -21.16 -20.70 21.31
CA HIS A 361 -22.33 -20.32 20.52
C HIS A 361 -23.43 -21.40 20.52
N LEU A 362 -23.06 -22.68 20.42
CA LEU A 362 -24.02 -23.79 20.52
C LEU A 362 -24.66 -23.85 21.91
N ARG A 363 -23.89 -23.69 22.99
CA ARG A 363 -24.45 -23.58 24.35
C ARG A 363 -25.40 -22.39 24.50
N ASP A 364 -25.04 -21.24 23.93
CA ASP A 364 -25.89 -20.05 23.96
C ASP A 364 -27.19 -20.24 23.16
N GLN A 365 -27.15 -20.99 22.04
CA GLN A 365 -28.34 -21.39 21.29
C GLN A 365 -29.22 -22.38 22.06
N GLU A 366 -28.64 -23.43 22.64
CA GLU A 366 -29.37 -24.39 23.48
C GLU A 366 -30.03 -23.71 24.69
N LYS A 367 -29.36 -22.72 25.32
CA LYS A 367 -29.95 -21.91 26.40
C LYS A 367 -31.16 -21.12 25.88
N LYS A 368 -31.07 -20.49 24.71
CA LYS A 368 -32.20 -19.74 24.11
C LYS A 368 -33.37 -20.64 23.73
N GLU A 369 -33.11 -21.81 23.17
CA GLU A 369 -34.16 -22.78 22.82
C GLU A 369 -34.86 -23.34 24.06
N LYS A 370 -34.10 -23.62 25.14
CA LYS A 370 -34.68 -24.04 26.42
C LYS A 370 -35.50 -22.92 27.08
N MET A 371 -35.04 -21.67 27.02
CA MET A 371 -35.83 -20.52 27.48
C MET A 371 -37.13 -20.37 26.68
N GLN A 372 -37.08 -20.49 25.35
CA GLN A 372 -38.28 -20.41 24.50
C GLN A 372 -39.26 -21.56 24.77
N GLN A 373 -38.78 -22.77 25.06
CA GLN A 373 -39.64 -23.89 25.47
C GLN A 373 -40.26 -23.68 26.85
N ILE A 374 -39.59 -22.98 27.77
CA ILE A 374 -40.17 -22.63 29.08
C ILE A 374 -41.23 -21.53 28.91
N ASP A 375 -40.96 -20.52 28.08
CA ASP A 375 -41.90 -19.44 27.77
C ASP A 375 -43.15 -19.92 27.00
N GLU A 376 -43.05 -20.98 26.18
CA GLU A 376 -44.20 -21.61 25.51
C GLU A 376 -45.03 -22.53 26.44
N TYR A 377 -44.49 -22.94 27.60
CA TYR A 377 -45.16 -23.87 28.51
C TYR A 377 -45.85 -23.22 29.72
N ASP A 378 -45.63 -21.93 30.01
CA ASP A 378 -46.23 -21.25 31.16
C ASP A 378 -46.73 -19.84 30.83
N GLU A 379 -47.96 -19.75 30.31
CA GLU A 379 -48.78 -18.54 30.51
C GLU A 379 -49.45 -18.52 31.90
N ASP A 380 -49.31 -19.56 32.75
CA ASP A 380 -50.07 -19.60 34.02
C ASP A 380 -49.49 -20.40 35.22
N ASN A 381 -48.19 -20.71 35.27
CA ASN A 381 -47.66 -21.51 36.38
C ASN A 381 -46.39 -20.95 37.05
N SER A 382 -46.51 -20.71 38.36
CA SER A 382 -45.43 -20.29 39.27
C SER A 382 -44.22 -21.26 39.36
N ALA A 383 -44.28 -22.40 38.65
CA ALA A 383 -43.26 -23.43 38.61
C ALA A 383 -42.09 -23.05 37.69
N GLY A 384 -42.32 -22.36 36.57
CA GLY A 384 -41.26 -21.91 35.66
C GLY A 384 -40.26 -20.95 36.33
N ALA A 385 -40.76 -20.01 37.13
CA ALA A 385 -39.92 -19.08 37.90
C ALA A 385 -39.10 -19.77 39.01
N ALA A 386 -39.63 -20.84 39.61
CA ALA A 386 -38.91 -21.64 40.60
C ALA A 386 -37.81 -22.50 39.95
N TYR A 387 -38.06 -23.02 38.74
CA TYR A 387 -37.06 -23.76 37.96
C TYR A 387 -35.89 -22.87 37.52
N MET A 388 -36.17 -21.62 37.12
CA MET A 388 -35.16 -20.62 36.77
C MET A 388 -34.23 -20.28 37.94
N ARG A 389 -34.76 -20.05 39.15
CA ARG A 389 -33.95 -19.80 40.35
C ARG A 389 -33.04 -20.96 40.73
N VAL A 390 -33.54 -22.20 40.61
CA VAL A 390 -32.74 -23.38 40.92
C VAL A 390 -31.56 -23.51 39.93
N PHE A 391 -31.77 -23.22 38.65
CA PHE A 391 -30.68 -23.23 37.66
C PHE A 391 -29.66 -22.10 37.86
N GLU A 392 -30.10 -20.92 38.28
CA GLU A 392 -29.22 -19.80 38.64
C GLU A 392 -28.39 -20.13 39.91
N ASP A 393 -29.01 -20.72 40.94
CA ASP A 393 -28.34 -21.16 42.17
C ASP A 393 -27.35 -22.33 41.94
N PHE A 394 -27.57 -23.15 40.91
CA PHE A 394 -26.63 -24.21 40.50
C PHE A 394 -25.37 -23.66 39.82
N GLU A 395 -25.43 -22.50 39.15
CA GLU A 395 -24.29 -21.90 38.43
C GLU A 395 -23.48 -20.91 39.31
N GLU A 396 -24.06 -20.30 40.35
CA GLU A 396 -23.35 -19.32 41.22
C GLU A 396 -22.60 -19.89 42.45
N GLY A 397 -22.60 -21.21 42.67
CA GLY A 397 -21.55 -21.89 43.46
C GLY A 397 -21.76 -22.08 44.97
N GLY A 398 -22.89 -22.65 45.40
CA GLY A 398 -23.14 -22.92 46.83
C GLY A 398 -23.51 -24.35 47.27
N LEU A 399 -23.89 -25.26 46.37
CA LEU A 399 -24.62 -26.49 46.77
C LEU A 399 -23.84 -27.81 46.68
N PHE A 400 -22.60 -27.82 46.19
CA PHE A 400 -21.81 -29.05 46.09
C PHE A 400 -20.94 -29.37 47.33
N GLU A 401 -20.67 -28.42 48.22
CA GLU A 401 -19.77 -28.67 49.38
C GLU A 401 -20.47 -29.34 50.58
N SER A 402 -21.79 -29.26 50.70
CA SER A 402 -22.53 -29.80 51.86
C SER A 402 -23.10 -31.21 51.67
N ALA A 403 -22.94 -31.85 50.51
CA ALA A 403 -23.49 -33.19 50.24
C ALA A 403 -22.44 -34.33 50.20
N GLN A 404 -21.14 -34.02 50.39
CA GLN A 404 -20.07 -35.03 50.47
C GLN A 404 -19.43 -35.16 51.86
N SER A 405 -20.01 -34.51 52.87
CA SER A 405 -19.56 -34.61 54.27
C SER A 405 -20.66 -35.16 55.20
N GLN A 406 -21.15 -36.37 54.90
CA GLN A 406 -21.72 -37.30 55.89
C GLN A 406 -21.39 -38.74 55.54
#